data_AF-A0A7X7Q4L7-F1
#
_entry.id   AF-A0A7X7Q4L7-F1
#
_cell.length_a   1.000
_cell.length_b   1.000
_cell.length_c   1.000
_cell.angle_alpha   90.00
_cell.angle_beta   90.00
_cell.angle_gamma   90.00
#
_symmetry.space_group_name_H-M   'P 1'
#
loop_
_entity.id
_entity.type
_entity.pdbx_description
1 polymer ?
#
loop_
_entity_poly.entity_id
_entity_poly.type
_entity_poly.pdbx_seq_one_letter_code
_entity_poly.pdbx_strand_id
1 'polypeptide(L)' 'ASVTPSVETVLDGTYAVARPLLYYTNGEPTGLIKAFVDFCLSDAGQGIVAQSGYVPVR' A
#
# COMPACT_ATOMS: atom_id res chain seq x y z
N ALA A 1 -22.30 -1.17 14.98
CA ALA A 1 -21.43 -0.22 15.70
C ALA A 1 -20.60 0.54 14.67
N SER A 2 -20.26 1.81 14.91
CA SER A 2 -19.34 2.56 14.04
C SER A 2 -17.90 2.13 14.29
N VAL A 3 -17.06 2.14 13.26
CA VAL A 3 -15.62 1.86 13.33
C VAL A 3 -14.84 3.17 13.20
N THR A 4 -13.92 3.43 14.13
CA THR A 4 -13.06 4.63 14.11
C THR A 4 -11.98 4.47 13.05
N PRO A 5 -11.74 5.46 12.16
CA PRO A 5 -10.67 5.38 11.18
C PRO A 5 -9.29 5.42 11.85
N SER A 6 -8.45 4.44 11.53
CA SER A 6 -7.05 4.37 11.96
C SER A 6 -6.24 3.51 10.98
N VAL A 7 -4.91 3.55 11.07
CA VAL A 7 -4.06 2.63 10.29
C VAL A 7 -4.42 1.17 10.57
N GLU A 8 -4.65 0.83 11.84
CA GLU A 8 -4.97 -0.53 12.29
C GLU A 8 -6.31 -1.02 11.70
N THR A 9 -7.37 -0.21 11.81
CA THR A 9 -8.71 -0.56 11.32
C THR A 9 -8.82 -0.57 9.79
N VAL A 10 -7.92 0.14 9.10
CA VAL A 10 -7.78 0.04 7.64
C VAL A 10 -7.09 -1.27 7.25
N LEU A 11 -6.01 -1.64 7.94
CA LEU A 11 -5.23 -2.83 7.64
C LEU A 11 -5.94 -4.14 8.01
N ASP A 12 -6.74 -4.14 9.08
CA ASP A 12 -7.57 -5.29 9.47
C ASP A 12 -8.89 -5.39 8.67
N GLY A 13 -9.21 -4.37 7.86
CA GLY A 13 -10.38 -4.32 7.00
C GLY A 13 -11.70 -4.00 7.70
N THR A 14 -11.70 -3.70 9.01
CA THR A 14 -12.91 -3.33 9.75
C THR A 14 -13.44 -1.94 9.37
N TYR A 15 -12.55 -1.03 8.94
CA TYR A 15 -12.93 0.27 8.40
C TYR A 15 -13.22 0.16 6.90
N ALA A 16 -14.51 -0.01 6.56
CA ALA A 16 -14.97 -0.29 5.20
C ALA A 16 -14.75 0.86 4.18
N VAL A 17 -14.47 2.09 4.63
CA VAL A 17 -14.24 3.25 3.75
C VAL A 17 -12.73 3.38 3.44
N ALA A 18 -12.12 2.28 3.04
CA ALA A 18 -10.74 2.20 2.59
C ALA A 18 -10.68 1.43 1.27
N ARG A 19 -9.65 1.70 0.46
CA ARG A 19 -9.41 0.97 -0.79
C ARG A 19 -7.91 0.76 -1.00
N PRO A 20 -7.50 -0.41 -1.55
CA PRO A 20 -6.13 -0.61 -1.93
C PRO A 20 -5.76 0.26 -3.13
N LEU A 21 -4.49 0.64 -3.21
CA LEU A 21 -3.88 1.22 -4.39
C LEU A 21 -3.02 0.15 -5.05
N LEU A 22 -3.41 -0.26 -6.26
CA LEU A 22 -2.84 -1.45 -6.91
C LEU A 22 -1.99 -1.04 -8.11
N TYR A 23 -0.85 -1.71 -8.27
CA TYR A 23 -0.06 -1.69 -9.51
C TYR A 23 -0.54 -2.81 -10.43
N TYR A 24 -0.78 -2.48 -11.70
CA TYR A 24 -1.16 -3.45 -12.72
C TYR A 24 -0.08 -3.52 -13.80
N THR A 25 0.33 -4.74 -14.14
CA THR A 25 1.31 -5.02 -15.19
C THR A 25 0.75 -6.05 -16.17
N ASN A 26 1.21 -6.00 -17.43
CA ASN A 26 0.85 -7.00 -18.42
C ASN A 26 1.67 -8.27 -18.22
N GLY A 27 1.19 -9.16 -17.34
CA GLY A 27 1.94 -10.33 -16.87
C GLY A 27 2.92 -9.99 -15.75
N GLU A 28 3.78 -10.95 -15.41
CA GLU A 28 4.77 -10.80 -14.34
C GLU A 28 5.79 -9.69 -14.68
N PRO A 29 5.99 -8.69 -13.80
CA PRO A 29 6.94 -7.62 -14.07
C PRO A 29 8.38 -8.16 -14.16
N THR A 30 9.15 -7.61 -15.10
CA THR A 30 10.57 -7.94 -15.27
C THR A 30 11.40 -6.67 -15.46
N GLY A 31 12.72 -6.79 -15.36
CA GLY A 31 13.66 -5.69 -15.57
C GLY A 31 13.33 -4.46 -14.72
N LEU A 32 13.27 -3.29 -15.36
CA LEU A 32 13.07 -2.01 -14.68
C LEU A 32 11.69 -1.91 -14.00
N ILE A 33 10.65 -2.49 -14.60
CA ILE A 33 9.29 -2.48 -14.04
C ILE A 33 9.30 -3.23 -12.70
N LYS A 34 9.94 -4.41 -12.68
CA LYS A 34 10.11 -5.18 -11.44
C LYS A 34 10.88 -4.39 -10.39
N ALA A 35 12.03 -3.82 -10.77
CA ALA A 35 12.85 -3.04 -9.86
C ALA A 35 12.09 -1.86 -9.23
N PHE A 36 11.24 -1.19 -10.01
CA PHE A 36 10.39 -0.11 -9.50
C PHE A 36 9.32 -0.60 -8.53
N VAL A 37 8.57 -1.66 -8.89
CA VAL A 37 7.55 -2.24 -8.01
C VAL A 37 8.17 -2.76 -6.72
N ASP A 38 9.32 -3.44 -6.80
CA ASP A 38 10.06 -3.94 -5.64
C ASP A 38 10.50 -2.78 -4.72
N PHE A 39 10.99 -1.67 -5.29
CA PHE A 39 11.33 -0.47 -4.53
C PHE A 39 10.09 0.13 -3.83
N CYS A 40 8.98 0.30 -4.55
CA CYS A 40 7.74 0.83 -3.97
C CYS A 40 7.24 -0.03 -2.80
N LEU A 41 7.43 -1.35 -2.87
CA LEU A 41 7.05 -2.28 -1.81
C LEU A 41 8.12 -2.43 -0.71
N SER A 42 9.34 -1.93 -0.89
CA SER A 42 10.40 -1.99 0.12
C SER A 42 10.11 -1.10 1.33
N ASP A 43 10.81 -1.31 2.45
CA ASP A 43 10.69 -0.48 3.66
C ASP A 43 10.95 1.01 3.37
N ALA A 44 11.91 1.31 2.48
CA ALA A 44 12.18 2.69 2.06
C ALA A 44 10.99 3.28 1.28
N GLY A 45 10.42 2.51 0.34
CA GLY A 45 9.24 2.91 -0.42
C GLY A 45 8.02 3.12 0.47
N GLN A 46 7.77 2.20 1.40
CA GLN A 46 6.67 2.30 2.37
C GLN A 46 6.88 3.44 3.38
N GLY A 47 8.12 3.75 3.73
CA GLY A 47 8.47 4.95 4.49
C GLY A 47 8.04 6.24 3.78
N ILE A 48 8.16 6.31 2.45
CA ILE A 48 7.68 7.44 1.64
C ILE A 48 6.15 7.48 1.62
N VAL A 49 5.48 6.32 1.52
CA VAL A 49 4.01 6.20 1.58
C VAL A 49 3.48 6.80 2.90
N ALA A 50 4.07 6.42 4.03
CA ALA A 50 3.73 6.96 5.34
C ALA A 50 3.92 8.48 5.42
N GLN A 51 5.08 8.98 4.97
CA GLN A 51 5.39 10.42 4.95
C GLN A 51 4.43 11.22 4.06
N SER A 52 3.88 10.59 3.03
CA SER A 52 2.90 11.18 2.12
C SER A 52 1.47 11.18 2.68
N GLY A 53 1.24 10.63 3.87
CA GLY A 53 -0.07 10.56 4.53
C GLY A 53 -0.94 9.37 4.13
N TYR A 54 -0.37 8.39 3.41
CA TYR A 54 -1.06 7.14 3.08
C TYR A 54 -0.78 6.06 4.13
N VAL A 55 -1.62 5.02 4.15
CA VAL A 55 -1.44 3.84 4.98
C VAL A 55 -0.43 2.89 4.30
N PRO A 56 0.72 2.60 4.92
CA PRO A 56 1.66 1.61 4.40
C PRO A 56 1.07 0.19 4.45
N VAL A 57 1.48 -0.65 3.50
CA VAL A 57 1.04 -2.06 3.45
C VAL A 57 2.03 -3.01 4.12
N ARG A 58 3.12 -2.48 4.69
CA ARG A 58 4.16 -3.18 5.46
C ARG A 58 4.61 -2.30 6.61
#